data_AF-A0A662T608-F1
#
_entry.id   AF-A0A662T608-F1
#
_cell.length_a   1.000
_cell.length_b   1.000
_cell.length_c   1.000
_cell.angle_alpha   90.00
_cell.angle_beta   90.00
_cell.angle_gamma   90.00
#
_symmetry.space_group_name_H-M   'P 1'
#
loop_
_entity.id
_entity.type
_entity.pdbx_description
1 polymer ?
#
loop_
_entity_poly.entity_id
_entity_poly.type
_entity_poly.pdbx_seq_one_letter_code
_entity_poly.pdbx_strand_id
1 'polypeptide(L)'
;MALNMVIAPLWFPFLATKAFPGQHLINSIAGVYLGPIWAAVIAAIVGVMRNALGIGTIYAFPGGIPGGIIVGLMYNFLRKFLDEKKALISALFEPVGTLFVGAPLALFMVSPLAPLFGQESMSLAPGGYLITLLYLWVGWGASCIPGSVIAFMVLVTLEKSGLNRRIMFGEKNEVEGR
;
A
#
# COMPACT_ATOMS: atom_id res chain seq x y z
N MET A 1 14.14 1.80 -4.41
CA MET A 1 13.69 3.05 -5.08
C MET A 1 13.63 2.91 -6.59
N ALA A 2 14.70 2.51 -7.29
CA ALA A 2 14.69 2.33 -8.74
C ALA A 2 13.59 1.37 -9.25
N LEU A 3 13.36 0.23 -8.58
CA LEU A 3 12.32 -0.73 -8.96
C LEU A 3 10.90 -0.12 -8.94
N ASN A 4 10.62 0.80 -8.02
CA ASN A 4 9.31 1.45 -7.92
C ASN A 4 9.04 2.32 -9.14
N MET A 5 10.07 3.01 -9.63
CA MET A 5 9.98 3.85 -10.83
C MET A 5 9.89 3.04 -12.12
N VAL A 6 10.53 1.87 -12.17
CA VAL A 6 10.48 0.98 -13.34
C VAL A 6 9.13 0.26 -13.47
N ILE A 7 8.45 -0.02 -12.35
CA ILE A 7 7.10 -0.61 -12.33
C ILE A 7 6.00 0.45 -12.40
N ALA A 8 6.30 1.71 -12.05
CA ALA A 8 5.37 2.84 -12.13
C ALA A 8 4.77 3.16 -13.53
N PRO A 9 5.17 2.58 -14.67
CA PRO A 9 4.41 2.68 -15.92
C PRO A 9 3.33 1.61 -16.07
N LEU A 10 3.31 0.55 -15.24
CA LEU A 10 2.26 -0.47 -15.25
C LEU A 10 1.00 0.07 -14.54
N TRP A 11 0.34 1.03 -15.18
CA TRP A 11 -1.04 1.39 -14.87
C TRP A 11 -1.96 0.96 -15.99
N PHE A 12 -3.15 0.51 -15.59
CA PHE A 12 -4.27 0.37 -16.50
C PHE A 12 -5.34 1.41 -16.10
N PRO A 13 -5.98 2.07 -17.07
CA PRO A 13 -7.11 2.95 -16.79
C PRO A 13 -8.27 2.11 -16.27
N PHE A 14 -8.75 2.39 -15.06
CA PHE A 14 -9.91 1.72 -14.48
C PHE A 14 -10.79 2.76 -13.77
N LEU A 15 -11.99 2.99 -14.34
CA LEU A 15 -13.04 3.87 -13.80
C LEU A 15 -12.50 5.22 -13.28
N ALA A 16 -12.17 6.13 -14.19
CA ALA A 16 -11.65 7.49 -13.91
C ALA A 16 -10.36 7.56 -13.07
N THR A 17 -9.77 6.43 -12.67
CA THR A 17 -8.54 6.36 -11.88
C THR A 17 -7.47 5.49 -12.56
N LYS A 18 -6.20 5.82 -12.33
CA LYS A 18 -5.07 5.00 -12.80
C LYS A 18 -4.79 3.93 -11.73
N ALA A 19 -5.07 2.67 -12.03
CA ALA A 19 -4.80 1.55 -11.13
C ALA A 19 -3.30 1.22 -11.15
N PHE A 20 -2.60 1.43 -10.03
CA PHE A 20 -1.15 1.20 -9.89
C PHE A 20 -0.85 0.03 -8.95
N PRO A 21 -1.00 -1.24 -9.40
CA PRO A 21 -0.70 -2.40 -8.55
C PRO A 21 0.75 -2.42 -8.06
N GLY A 22 1.68 -1.78 -8.78
CA GLY A 22 3.08 -1.67 -8.39
C GLY A 22 3.33 -0.93 -7.07
N GLN A 23 2.55 0.12 -6.76
CA GLN A 23 2.71 0.85 -5.51
C GLN A 23 2.29 -0.01 -4.31
N HIS A 24 1.13 -0.67 -4.42
CA HIS A 24 0.61 -1.56 -3.37
C HIS A 24 1.50 -2.78 -3.17
N LEU A 25 2.06 -3.33 -4.26
CA LEU A 25 3.07 -4.38 -4.18
C LEU A 25 4.26 -3.93 -3.31
N ILE A 26 4.77 -2.73 -3.55
CA ILE A 26 5.94 -2.22 -2.84
C ILE A 26 5.60 -1.85 -1.41
N ASN A 27 4.40 -1.35 -1.14
CA ASN A 27 3.91 -1.13 0.22
C ASN A 27 3.91 -2.44 1.02
N SER A 28 3.38 -3.52 0.44
CA SER A 28 3.38 -4.84 1.09
C SER A 28 4.79 -5.35 1.37
N ILE A 29 5.69 -5.30 0.39
CA ILE A 29 7.08 -5.74 0.55
C ILE A 29 7.82 -4.88 1.59
N ALA A 30 7.67 -3.56 1.52
CA ALA A 30 8.29 -2.63 2.45
C ALA A 30 7.74 -2.80 3.88
N GLY A 31 6.44 -3.02 4.03
CA GLY A 31 5.82 -3.29 5.33
C GLY A 31 6.41 -4.54 5.99
N VAL A 32 6.57 -5.62 5.23
CA VAL A 32 7.14 -6.87 5.73
C VAL A 32 8.63 -6.74 6.09
N TYR A 33 9.46 -6.20 5.19
CA TYR A 33 10.92 -6.17 5.41
C TYR A 33 11.40 -4.99 6.26
N LEU A 34 10.84 -3.80 6.06
CA LEU A 34 11.33 -2.56 6.67
C LEU A 34 10.45 -2.10 7.83
N GLY A 35 9.25 -2.65 7.97
CA GLY A 35 8.30 -2.28 9.03
C GLY A 35 7.47 -1.04 8.70
N PRO A 36 6.54 -0.67 9.60
CA PRO A 36 5.47 0.28 9.31
C PRO A 36 5.96 1.71 9.04
N ILE A 37 6.97 2.19 9.78
CA ILE A 37 7.49 3.56 9.64
C ILE A 37 8.16 3.74 8.27
N TRP A 38 9.05 2.82 7.90
CA TRP A 38 9.75 2.89 6.62
C TRP A 38 8.82 2.67 5.44
N ALA A 39 7.82 1.79 5.57
CA ALA A 39 6.78 1.64 4.56
C ALA A 39 5.99 2.94 4.35
N ALA A 40 5.63 3.64 5.43
CA ALA A 40 4.95 4.95 5.35
C ALA A 40 5.82 6.00 4.65
N VAL A 41 7.10 6.09 5.00
CA VAL A 41 8.05 7.05 4.38
C VAL A 41 8.20 6.75 2.88
N ILE A 42 8.37 5.49 2.50
CA ILE A 42 8.46 5.09 1.09
C ILE A 42 7.17 5.45 0.35
N ALA A 43 6.01 5.14 0.90
CA ALA A 43 4.72 5.48 0.30
C ALA A 43 4.53 7.00 0.15
N ALA A 44 4.96 7.78 1.13
CA ALA A 44 4.93 9.24 1.06
C ALA A 44 5.85 9.79 -0.04
N ILE A 45 7.10 9.31 -0.13
CA ILE A 45 8.04 9.69 -1.18
C ILE A 45 7.47 9.34 -2.57
N VAL A 46 6.91 8.14 -2.73
CA VAL A 46 6.25 7.73 -3.98
C VAL A 46 5.08 8.66 -4.31
N GLY A 47 4.28 9.03 -3.31
CA GLY A 47 3.21 10.02 -3.46
C GLY A 47 3.71 11.37 -3.96
N VAL A 48 4.77 11.91 -3.36
CA VAL A 48 5.42 13.16 -3.81
C VAL A 48 5.89 13.03 -5.26
N MET A 49 6.62 11.95 -5.58
CA MET A 49 7.16 11.73 -6.92
C MET A 49 6.04 11.60 -7.96
N ARG A 50 4.97 10.88 -7.67
CA ARG A 50 3.84 10.72 -8.60
C ARG A 50 3.15 12.05 -8.87
N ASN A 51 2.97 12.89 -7.85
CA ASN A 51 2.40 14.23 -8.03
C ASN A 51 3.35 15.15 -8.81
N ALA A 52 4.65 15.13 -8.49
CA ALA A 52 5.66 15.92 -9.20
C ALA A 52 5.78 15.55 -10.69
N LEU A 53 5.58 14.28 -11.03
CA LEU A 53 5.57 13.78 -12.41
C LEU A 53 4.22 14.00 -13.15
N GLY A 54 3.21 14.58 -12.50
CA GLY A 54 1.89 14.83 -13.09
C GLY A 54 1.06 13.56 -13.39
N ILE A 55 1.52 12.39 -12.95
CA ILE A 55 0.82 11.10 -13.13
C ILE A 55 0.00 10.70 -11.91
N GLY A 56 0.29 11.31 -10.76
CA GLY A 56 -0.36 11.08 -9.48
C GLY A 56 -1.38 12.14 -9.15
N THR A 57 -2.03 11.91 -8.03
CA THR A 57 -3.02 12.80 -7.44
C THR A 57 -2.76 12.94 -5.95
N ILE A 58 -3.42 13.89 -5.30
CA ILE A 58 -3.32 14.04 -3.83
C ILE A 58 -3.80 12.80 -3.07
N TYR A 59 -4.57 11.92 -3.71
CA TYR A 59 -4.93 10.60 -3.17
C TYR A 59 -3.79 9.59 -3.11
N ALA A 60 -2.66 9.84 -3.78
CA ALA A 60 -1.50 8.97 -3.71
C ALA A 60 -0.93 8.81 -2.28
N PHE A 61 -1.16 9.81 -1.41
CA PHE A 61 -0.76 9.76 0.00
C PHE A 61 -1.70 8.87 0.84
N PRO A 62 -3.00 9.20 1.02
CA PRO A 62 -3.89 8.37 1.82
C PRO A 62 -4.11 6.97 1.22
N GLY A 63 -3.93 6.78 -0.09
CA GLY A 63 -4.04 5.46 -0.72
C GLY A 63 -2.86 4.55 -0.44
N GLY A 64 -1.64 5.08 -0.27
CA GLY A 64 -0.44 4.25 -0.09
C GLY A 64 -0.01 4.08 1.37
N ILE A 65 -0.02 5.18 2.13
CA ILE A 65 0.60 5.23 3.46
C ILE A 65 -0.08 4.23 4.44
N PRO A 66 -1.42 4.22 4.58
CA PRO A 66 -2.08 3.31 5.51
C PRO A 66 -1.91 1.84 5.14
N GLY A 67 -1.90 1.50 3.84
CA GLY A 67 -1.68 0.13 3.36
C GLY A 67 -0.36 -0.44 3.86
N GLY A 68 0.75 0.27 3.64
CA GLY A 68 2.07 -0.16 4.10
C GLY A 68 2.21 -0.22 5.62
N ILE A 69 1.59 0.72 6.34
CA ILE A 69 1.57 0.72 7.81
C ILE A 69 0.84 -0.52 8.34
N ILE A 70 -0.36 -0.83 7.84
CA ILE A 70 -1.12 -2.00 8.29
C ILE A 70 -0.35 -3.28 8.01
N VAL A 71 0.27 -3.43 6.84
CA VAL A 71 1.10 -4.61 6.55
C VAL A 71 2.25 -4.75 7.56
N GLY A 72 2.98 -3.67 7.83
CA GLY A 72 4.10 -3.71 8.77
C GLY A 72 3.67 -3.99 10.21
N LEU A 73 2.57 -3.40 10.67
CA LEU A 73 1.99 -3.70 11.98
C LEU A 73 1.53 -5.14 12.09
N MET A 74 0.86 -5.65 11.04
CA MET A 74 0.33 -7.01 11.05
C MET A 74 1.44 -8.05 10.96
N TYR A 75 2.51 -7.79 10.19
CA TYR A 75 3.70 -8.64 10.19
C TYR A 75 4.36 -8.70 11.57
N ASN A 76 4.57 -7.55 12.20
CA ASN A 76 5.15 -7.45 13.55
C ASN A 76 4.27 -8.11 14.61
N PHE A 77 2.95 -8.11 14.43
CA PHE A 77 2.03 -8.80 15.31
C PHE A 77 2.07 -10.31 15.08
N LEU A 78 1.97 -10.78 13.83
CA LEU A 78 1.90 -12.20 13.49
C LEU A 78 3.20 -12.95 13.81
N ARG A 79 4.37 -12.34 13.61
CA ARG A 79 5.67 -12.98 13.93
C ARG A 79 5.88 -13.26 15.42
N LYS A 80 5.05 -12.69 16.31
CA LYS A 80 5.08 -12.98 17.75
C LYS A 80 4.42 -14.33 18.09
N PHE A 81 3.58 -14.83 17.19
CA PHE A 81 2.74 -16.00 17.42
C PHE A 81 2.92 -17.08 16.34
N LEU A 82 3.43 -16.71 15.17
CA LEU A 82 3.58 -17.57 14.01
C LEU A 82 5.02 -17.57 13.52
N ASP A 83 5.41 -18.67 12.86
CA ASP A 83 6.64 -18.75 12.09
C ASP A 83 6.71 -17.61 11.07
N GLU A 84 7.91 -17.05 10.81
CA GLU A 84 8.06 -15.91 9.89
C GLU A 84 7.48 -16.16 8.50
N LYS A 85 7.61 -17.39 7.98
CA LYS A 85 7.03 -17.79 6.69
C LYS A 85 5.50 -17.65 6.69
N LYS A 86 4.84 -17.96 7.80
CA LYS A 86 3.39 -17.79 7.96
C LYS A 86 3.04 -16.32 8.16
N ALA A 87 3.89 -15.55 8.86
CA ALA A 87 3.70 -14.11 9.04
C ALA A 87 3.72 -13.33 7.72
N LEU A 88 4.29 -13.87 6.62
CA LEU A 88 4.22 -13.27 5.28
C LEU A 88 2.79 -13.05 4.77
N ILE A 89 1.80 -13.75 5.32
CA ILE A 89 0.38 -13.52 5.00
C ILE A 89 -0.07 -12.09 5.30
N SER A 90 0.64 -11.38 6.19
CA SER A 90 0.47 -9.94 6.43
C SER A 90 0.52 -9.08 5.16
N ALA A 91 1.24 -9.51 4.11
CA ALA A 91 1.29 -8.80 2.84
C ALA A 91 -0.09 -8.63 2.19
N LEU A 92 -1.01 -9.56 2.44
CA LEU A 92 -2.40 -9.54 1.95
C LEU A 92 -3.30 -8.56 2.72
N PHE A 93 -2.81 -7.94 3.81
CA PHE A 93 -3.55 -6.95 4.58
C PHE A 93 -3.38 -5.51 4.05
N GLU A 94 -2.64 -5.31 2.97
CA GLU A 94 -2.50 -3.99 2.34
C GLU A 94 -3.85 -3.38 1.93
N PRO A 95 -4.77 -4.12 1.28
CA PRO A 95 -6.10 -3.62 0.95
C PRO A 95 -6.89 -3.20 2.20
N VAL A 96 -6.63 -3.81 3.36
CA VAL A 96 -7.29 -3.41 4.60
C VAL A 96 -6.91 -1.98 4.98
N GLY A 97 -5.61 -1.64 4.91
CA GLY A 97 -5.15 -0.28 5.15
C GLY A 97 -5.62 0.68 4.06
N THR A 98 -5.47 0.31 2.80
CA THR A 98 -5.82 1.16 1.66
C THR A 98 -7.32 1.47 1.60
N LEU A 99 -8.20 0.48 1.78
CA LEU A 99 -9.64 0.65 1.58
C LEU A 99 -10.37 1.09 2.85
N PHE A 100 -10.04 0.54 4.03
CA PHE A 100 -10.78 0.84 5.25
C PHE A 100 -10.18 1.99 6.06
N VAL A 101 -8.94 2.40 5.77
CA VAL A 101 -8.31 3.57 6.41
C VAL A 101 -8.02 4.64 5.38
N GLY A 102 -7.33 4.28 4.29
CA GLY A 102 -6.93 5.20 3.23
C GLY A 102 -8.11 5.86 2.53
N ALA A 103 -9.08 5.09 2.04
CA ALA A 103 -10.21 5.65 1.30
C ALA A 103 -11.09 6.58 2.18
N PRO A 104 -11.40 6.26 3.45
CA PRO A 104 -12.05 7.22 4.35
C PRO A 104 -11.22 8.47 4.60
N LEU A 105 -9.90 8.36 4.83
CA LEU A 105 -9.04 9.53 4.99
C LEU A 105 -9.03 10.40 3.72
N ALA A 106 -9.00 9.76 2.55
CA ALA A 106 -9.09 10.45 1.28
C ALA A 106 -10.41 11.21 1.14
N LEU A 107 -11.53 10.55 1.46
CA LEU A 107 -12.85 11.14 1.40
C LEU A 107 -13.02 12.32 2.36
N PHE A 108 -12.67 12.16 3.64
CA PHE A 108 -12.98 13.16 4.67
C PHE A 108 -11.92 14.26 4.79
N MET A 109 -10.65 13.97 4.50
CA MET A 109 -9.57 14.95 4.65
C MET A 109 -9.11 15.52 3.31
N VAL A 110 -9.01 14.68 2.28
CA VAL A 110 -8.32 15.06 1.04
C VAL A 110 -9.30 15.56 -0.04
N SER A 111 -10.48 14.97 -0.14
CA SER A 111 -11.52 15.36 -1.11
C SER A 111 -11.97 16.82 -0.97
N PRO A 112 -12.17 17.37 0.25
CA PRO A 112 -12.51 18.80 0.42
C PRO A 112 -11.37 19.74 0.02
N LEU A 113 -10.11 19.27 0.11
CA LEU A 113 -8.93 20.04 -0.24
C LEU A 113 -8.57 19.93 -1.73
N ALA A 114 -9.14 18.98 -2.44
CA ALA A 114 -8.82 18.70 -3.85
C ALA A 114 -8.92 19.90 -4.80
N PRO A 115 -9.92 20.80 -4.68
CA PRO A 115 -10.00 21.99 -5.53
C PRO A 115 -8.80 22.94 -5.35
N LEU A 116 -8.22 23.02 -4.15
CA LEU A 116 -7.07 23.87 -3.86
C LEU A 116 -5.80 23.42 -4.62
N PHE A 117 -5.77 22.16 -5.04
CA PHE A 117 -4.68 21.58 -5.84
C PHE A 117 -5.04 21.45 -7.33
N GLY A 118 -6.14 22.07 -7.78
CA GLY A 118 -6.61 21.98 -9.17
C GLY A 118 -7.12 20.59 -9.56
N GLN A 119 -7.51 19.76 -8.58
CA GLN A 119 -7.95 18.37 -8.78
C GLN A 119 -9.45 18.23 -8.48
N GLU A 120 -10.27 19.06 -9.12
CA GLU A 120 -11.74 19.11 -8.89
C GLU A 120 -12.44 17.77 -9.16
N SER A 121 -11.91 16.95 -10.07
CA SER A 121 -12.41 15.59 -10.36
C SER A 121 -12.31 14.63 -9.17
N MET A 122 -11.59 15.01 -8.12
CA MET A 122 -11.42 14.23 -6.90
C MET A 122 -12.26 14.75 -5.73
N SER A 123 -12.99 15.83 -5.92
CA SER A 123 -13.94 16.31 -4.93
C SER A 123 -15.10 15.33 -4.73
N LEU A 124 -15.94 15.63 -3.75
CA LEU A 124 -17.09 14.81 -3.42
C LEU A 124 -17.97 14.60 -4.67
N ALA A 125 -18.27 13.35 -4.99
CA ALA A 125 -19.12 13.04 -6.13
C ALA A 125 -20.55 13.58 -5.89
N PRO A 126 -21.33 13.90 -6.94
CA PRO A 126 -22.70 14.40 -6.81
C PRO A 126 -23.64 13.50 -5.98
N GLY A 127 -23.34 12.20 -5.90
CA GLY A 127 -24.06 11.23 -5.06
C GLY A 127 -23.69 11.23 -3.58
N GLY A 128 -22.87 12.19 -3.13
CA GLY A 128 -22.48 12.35 -1.72
C GLY A 128 -21.37 11.39 -1.25
N TYR A 129 -21.20 11.32 0.07
CA TYR A 129 -20.11 10.59 0.73
C TYR A 129 -20.12 9.09 0.45
N LEU A 130 -21.28 8.44 0.53
CA LEU A 130 -21.38 6.98 0.34
C LEU A 130 -20.99 6.59 -1.09
N ILE A 131 -21.51 7.29 -2.09
CA ILE A 131 -21.20 7.02 -3.49
C ILE A 131 -19.72 7.26 -3.79
N THR A 132 -19.16 8.36 -3.27
CA THR A 132 -17.71 8.64 -3.41
C THR A 132 -16.86 7.55 -2.77
N LEU A 133 -17.23 7.08 -1.57
CA LEU A 133 -16.51 5.99 -0.90
C LEU A 133 -16.54 4.70 -1.72
N LEU A 134 -17.70 4.34 -2.30
CA LEU A 134 -17.82 3.16 -3.15
C LEU A 134 -16.95 3.27 -4.40
N TYR A 135 -16.88 4.44 -5.04
CA TYR A 135 -15.96 4.67 -6.17
C TYR A 135 -14.51 4.49 -5.77
N LEU A 136 -14.10 5.03 -4.61
CA LEU A 136 -12.74 4.85 -4.09
C LEU A 136 -12.45 3.38 -3.78
N TRP A 137 -13.39 2.68 -3.15
CA TRP A 137 -13.24 1.26 -2.83
C TRP A 137 -13.09 0.40 -4.09
N VAL A 138 -13.93 0.62 -5.10
CA VAL A 138 -13.86 -0.11 -6.36
C VAL A 138 -12.58 0.23 -7.12
N GLY A 139 -12.26 1.52 -7.27
CA GLY A 139 -11.10 1.97 -8.03
C GLY A 139 -9.78 1.54 -7.38
N TRP A 140 -9.62 1.75 -6.08
CA TRP A 140 -8.40 1.39 -5.37
C TRP A 140 -8.32 -0.12 -5.15
N GLY A 141 -9.46 -0.77 -4.89
CA GLY A 141 -9.58 -2.23 -4.74
C GLY A 141 -9.05 -2.97 -5.95
N ALA A 142 -9.38 -2.51 -7.16
CA ALA A 142 -8.89 -3.07 -8.42
C ALA A 142 -7.35 -3.05 -8.54
N SER A 143 -6.65 -2.19 -7.79
CA SER A 143 -5.19 -2.09 -7.82
C SER A 143 -4.50 -2.73 -6.61
N CYS A 144 -5.02 -2.53 -5.40
CA CYS A 144 -4.40 -3.02 -4.17
C CYS A 144 -4.57 -4.52 -3.97
N ILE A 145 -5.70 -5.09 -4.40
CA ILE A 145 -5.94 -6.54 -4.28
C ILE A 145 -4.93 -7.31 -5.14
N PRO A 146 -4.79 -7.06 -6.46
CA PRO A 146 -3.75 -7.72 -7.24
C PRO A 146 -2.33 -7.40 -6.77
N GLY A 147 -2.06 -6.14 -6.40
CA GLY A 147 -0.73 -5.72 -5.91
C GLY A 147 -0.28 -6.48 -4.67
N SER A 148 -1.17 -6.65 -3.69
CA SER A 148 -0.88 -7.39 -2.45
C SER A 148 -0.72 -8.89 -2.67
N VAL A 149 -1.51 -9.49 -3.58
CA VAL A 149 -1.36 -10.90 -3.98
C VAL A 149 -0.02 -11.14 -4.66
N ILE A 150 0.38 -10.26 -5.59
CA ILE A 150 1.69 -10.35 -6.25
C ILE A 150 2.82 -10.17 -5.24
N ALA A 151 2.71 -9.21 -4.33
CA ALA A 151 3.70 -9.03 -3.27
C ALA A 151 3.84 -10.29 -2.39
N PHE A 152 2.73 -10.91 -2.01
CA PHE A 152 2.76 -12.15 -1.24
C PHE A 152 3.49 -13.27 -2.01
N MET A 153 3.21 -13.46 -3.30
CA MET A 153 3.92 -14.44 -4.13
C MET A 153 5.42 -14.16 -4.22
N VAL A 154 5.81 -12.88 -4.38
CA VAL A 154 7.21 -12.45 -4.40
C VAL A 154 7.88 -12.74 -3.07
N LEU A 155 7.26 -12.37 -1.95
CA LEU A 155 7.80 -12.62 -0.60
C LEU A 155 7.99 -14.10 -0.32
N VAL A 156 7.02 -14.94 -0.67
CA VAL A 156 7.16 -16.40 -0.53
C VAL A 156 8.29 -16.95 -1.39
N THR A 157 8.51 -16.38 -2.57
CA THR A 157 9.61 -16.79 -3.46
C THR A 157 10.97 -16.37 -2.89
N LEU A 158 11.09 -15.14 -2.38
CA LEU A 158 12.30 -14.64 -1.71
C LEU A 158 12.64 -15.45 -0.46
N GLU A 159 11.64 -15.82 0.33
CA GLU A 159 11.79 -16.69 1.51
C GLU A 159 12.35 -18.05 1.11
N LYS A 160 11.84 -18.66 0.03
CA LYS A 160 12.34 -19.95 -0.48
C LYS A 160 13.78 -19.87 -0.99
N SER A 161 14.20 -18.70 -1.47
CA SER A 161 15.58 -18.43 -1.90
C SER A 161 16.52 -18.07 -0.75
N GLY A 162 16.04 -18.06 0.51
CA GLY A 162 16.84 -17.72 1.69
C GLY A 162 17.03 -16.22 1.90
N LEU A 163 16.34 -15.35 1.16
CA LEU A 163 16.37 -13.89 1.35
C LEU A 163 15.29 -13.47 2.36
N ASN A 164 15.38 -14.01 3.57
CA ASN A 164 14.44 -13.71 4.64
C ASN A 164 14.93 -12.56 5.52
N ARG A 165 14.01 -11.98 6.30
CA ARG A 165 14.29 -10.81 7.14
C ARG A 165 15.37 -11.12 8.19
N ARG A 166 15.44 -12.35 8.69
CA ARG A 166 16.50 -12.80 9.63
C ARG A 166 17.89 -12.70 9.01
N ILE A 167 18.07 -13.22 7.81
CA ILE A 167 19.38 -13.22 7.15
C ILE A 167 19.78 -11.80 6.74
N MET A 168 18.82 -10.99 6.29
CA MET A 168 19.06 -9.63 5.81
C MET A 168 19.35 -8.63 6.95
N PHE A 169 18.70 -8.78 8.11
CA PHE A 169 18.76 -7.81 9.21
C PHE A 169 19.21 -8.39 10.55
N GLY A 170 19.58 -9.68 10.61
CA GLY A 170 20.09 -10.32 11.82
C GLY A 170 19.06 -10.48 12.95
N GLU A 171 17.76 -10.40 12.66
CA GLU A 171 16.71 -10.55 13.68
C GLU A 171 16.62 -12.01 14.17
N LYS A 172 16.42 -12.22 15.48
CA LYS A 172 16.15 -13.55 16.06
C LYS A 172 14.65 -13.87 15.98
N ASN A 173 14.35 -15.16 15.88
CA ASN A 173 12.98 -15.66 15.84
C ASN A 173 12.32 -15.43 17.22
N GLU A 174 11.36 -14.51 17.35
CA GLU A 174 10.73 -14.18 18.63
C GLU A 174 9.96 -15.36 19.24
N VAL A 175 9.58 -16.34 18.42
CA VAL A 175 8.87 -17.56 18.84
C VAL A 175 9.82 -18.60 19.45
N GLU A 176 11.10 -18.66 19.04
CA GLU A 176 12.08 -19.62 19.58
C GLU A 176 12.71 -19.16 20.91
N GLY A 177 12.49 -17.90 21.31
CA GLY A 177 12.98 -17.35 22.58
C GLY A 177 12.00 -17.45 23.75
N ARG A 178 10.89 -18.21 23.60
CA ARG A 178 9.86 -18.44 24.61
C ARG A 178 9.71 -19.91 24.96
#